data_AF-A0A419DAT0-F1
#
_entry.id   AF-A0A419DAT0-F1
#
_cell.length_a   1.000
_cell.length_b   1.000
_cell.length_c   1.000
_cell.angle_alpha   90.00
_cell.angle_beta   90.00
_cell.angle_gamma   90.00
#
_symmetry.space_group_name_H-M   'P 1'
#
loop_
_entity.id
_entity.type
_entity.pdbx_description
1 polymer ?
#
loop_
_entity_poly.entity_id
_entity_poly.type
_entity_poly.pdbx_seq_one_letter_code
_entity_poly.pdbx_strand_id
1 'polypeptide(L)'
;MRERVYGKDWKKEIERYHEMARAYRDSKGSQKMWNYFMEVTKTEYFNDVIRNIRAKYNIPENGFETNEDGSYSLPPRGFKNESNLRQEIIDKICKKYQLHYFDFSDVLLSYIFYNKLDPLYDLGSCGLFTLSDVVEEKEEPFDELFQASDDMAYPIAIRISPYASQRDLIDFTKVVWKEIEAYQKQYRSKDIKIGKIKARNKATQERNDLIYKNRHESLKKIGELLADKDIFLDDGHIAKIRSLEKQRRKEL
;
A
#
# COMPACT_ATOMS: atom_id res chain seq x y z
N MET A 1 -5.35 -36.47 -1.25
CA MET A 1 -4.94 -36.05 0.10
C MET A 1 -4.32 -34.65 0.04
N ARG A 2 -5.13 -33.59 -0.15
CA ARG A 2 -4.78 -32.15 0.06
C ARG A 2 -6.07 -31.31 0.13
N GLU A 3 -7.03 -31.78 0.93
CA GLU A 3 -8.29 -31.07 1.24
C GLU A 3 -8.35 -30.62 2.71
N ARG A 4 -7.19 -30.47 3.37
CA ARG A 4 -7.13 -30.01 4.75
C ARG A 4 -6.19 -28.84 4.86
N VAL A 5 -6.80 -27.65 4.80
CA VAL A 5 -6.49 -26.39 5.50
C VAL A 5 -7.15 -25.34 4.60
N TYR A 6 -8.39 -24.92 4.87
CA TYR A 6 -8.95 -23.58 4.57
C TYR A 6 -10.44 -23.61 4.87
N GLY A 7 -10.79 -23.41 6.15
CA GLY A 7 -12.13 -22.95 6.55
C GLY A 7 -12.33 -21.46 6.23
N LYS A 8 -11.94 -21.02 5.03
CA LYS A 8 -12.09 -19.64 4.57
C LYS A 8 -13.32 -19.54 3.67
N ASP A 9 -14.20 -18.61 4.01
CA ASP A 9 -15.35 -18.23 3.20
C ASP A 9 -14.87 -17.53 1.92
N TRP A 10 -14.62 -18.33 0.88
CA TRP A 10 -14.04 -17.87 -0.40
C TRP A 10 -14.85 -16.74 -1.04
N LYS A 11 -16.17 -16.71 -0.80
CA LYS A 11 -17.05 -15.62 -1.27
C LYS A 11 -16.70 -14.29 -0.61
N LYS A 12 -16.44 -14.28 0.70
CA LYS A 12 -16.01 -13.07 1.42
C LYS A 12 -14.62 -12.62 0.99
N GLU A 13 -13.73 -13.54 0.67
CA GLU A 13 -12.40 -13.19 0.16
C GLU A 13 -12.49 -12.53 -1.23
N ILE A 14 -13.35 -13.06 -2.12
CA ILE A 14 -13.65 -12.48 -3.44
C ILE A 14 -14.34 -11.11 -3.32
N GLU A 15 -15.33 -10.97 -2.44
CA GLU A 15 -16.01 -9.68 -2.22
C GLU A 15 -15.01 -8.62 -1.72
N ARG A 16 -14.16 -9.00 -0.76
CA ARG A 16 -13.08 -8.13 -0.28
C ARG A 16 -12.10 -7.75 -1.40
N TYR A 17 -11.74 -8.72 -2.25
CA TYR A 17 -10.89 -8.49 -3.43
C TYR A 17 -11.51 -7.43 -4.35
N HIS A 18 -12.79 -7.56 -4.68
CA HIS A 18 -13.48 -6.59 -5.54
C HIS A 18 -13.66 -5.23 -4.88
N GLU A 19 -13.90 -5.15 -3.57
CA GLU A 19 -13.94 -3.86 -2.86
C GLU A 19 -12.60 -3.13 -2.91
N MET A 20 -11.51 -3.86 -2.69
CA MET A 20 -10.15 -3.30 -2.75
C MET A 20 -9.79 -2.85 -4.16
N ALA A 21 -10.01 -3.69 -5.18
CA ALA A 21 -9.76 -3.34 -6.57
C ALA A 21 -10.53 -2.07 -7.00
N ARG A 22 -11.78 -1.92 -6.52
CA ARG A 22 -12.56 -0.69 -6.75
C ARG A 22 -11.96 0.53 -6.04
N ALA A 23 -11.59 0.40 -4.78
CA ALA A 23 -10.97 1.50 -4.03
C ALA A 23 -9.63 1.95 -4.66
N TYR A 24 -8.87 1.00 -5.20
CA TYR A 24 -7.64 1.28 -5.93
C TYR A 24 -7.86 2.04 -7.23
N ARG A 25 -8.82 1.58 -8.05
CA ARG A 25 -9.23 2.27 -9.28
C ARG A 25 -9.66 3.71 -9.00
N ASP A 26 -10.43 3.91 -7.95
CA ASP A 26 -11.03 5.21 -7.67
C ASP A 26 -10.03 6.16 -6.97
N SER A 27 -8.78 5.72 -6.75
CA SER A 27 -7.73 6.54 -6.18
C SER A 27 -7.22 7.59 -7.17
N LYS A 28 -6.82 8.75 -6.63
CA LYS A 28 -6.25 9.85 -7.44
C LYS A 28 -4.95 9.46 -8.14
N GLY A 29 -4.14 8.60 -7.52
CA GLY A 29 -2.89 8.10 -8.10
C GLY A 29 -3.15 7.28 -9.36
N SER A 30 -4.09 6.34 -9.29
CA SER A 30 -4.51 5.53 -10.43
C SER A 30 -5.10 6.37 -11.56
N GLN A 31 -5.97 7.34 -11.23
CA GLN A 31 -6.52 8.26 -12.23
C GLN A 31 -5.44 9.11 -12.91
N LYS A 32 -4.46 9.60 -12.14
CA LYS A 32 -3.34 10.38 -12.69
C LYS A 32 -2.50 9.54 -13.66
N MET A 33 -2.20 8.29 -13.30
CA MET A 33 -1.45 7.39 -14.16
C MET A 33 -2.23 6.99 -15.42
N TRP A 34 -3.54 6.76 -15.29
CA TRP A 34 -4.39 6.52 -16.45
C TRP A 34 -4.42 7.72 -17.41
N ASN A 35 -4.59 8.94 -16.87
CA ASN A 35 -4.55 10.15 -17.69
C ASN A 35 -3.19 10.33 -18.38
N TYR A 36 -2.09 10.08 -17.67
CA TYR A 36 -0.76 10.11 -18.26
C TYR A 36 -0.65 9.09 -19.41
N PHE A 37 -1.11 7.86 -19.21
CA PHE A 37 -1.12 6.85 -20.26
C PHE A 37 -1.97 7.28 -21.47
N MET A 38 -3.14 7.89 -21.25
CA MET A 38 -3.97 8.43 -22.33
C MET A 38 -3.30 9.58 -23.10
N GLU A 39 -2.38 10.34 -22.49
CA GLU A 39 -1.55 11.30 -23.24
C GLU A 39 -0.45 10.59 -24.02
N VAL A 40 0.14 9.53 -23.47
CA VAL A 40 1.15 8.70 -24.16
C VAL A 40 0.59 8.11 -25.45
N THR A 41 -0.66 7.65 -25.46
CA THR A 41 -1.28 7.05 -26.66
C THR A 41 -1.45 8.03 -27.82
N LYS A 42 -1.41 9.34 -27.55
CA LYS A 42 -1.50 10.40 -28.57
C LYS A 42 -0.15 10.72 -29.22
N THR A 43 0.95 10.21 -28.67
CA THR A 43 2.30 10.53 -29.17
C THR A 43 2.59 9.81 -30.49
N GLU A 44 3.34 10.45 -31.39
CA GLU A 44 3.74 9.86 -32.68
C GLU A 44 4.54 8.57 -32.48
N TYR A 45 5.53 8.60 -31.57
CA TYR A 45 6.32 7.43 -31.24
C TYR A 45 5.47 6.24 -30.81
N PHE A 46 4.46 6.45 -29.95
CA PHE A 46 3.58 5.36 -29.52
C PHE A 46 2.84 4.76 -30.71
N ASN A 47 2.23 5.60 -31.55
CA ASN A 47 1.49 5.16 -32.72
C ASN A 47 2.39 4.41 -33.71
N ASP A 48 3.62 4.86 -33.93
CA ASP A 48 4.57 4.18 -34.80
C ASP A 48 5.01 2.83 -34.23
N VAL A 49 5.24 2.73 -32.92
CA VAL A 49 5.52 1.44 -32.28
C VAL A 49 4.37 0.47 -32.46
N ILE A 50 3.12 0.93 -32.25
CA ILE A 50 1.93 0.08 -32.43
C ILE A 50 1.79 -0.39 -33.87
N ARG A 51 1.94 0.50 -34.86
CA ARG A 51 1.91 0.13 -36.29
C ARG A 51 2.98 -0.91 -36.64
N ASN A 52 4.21 -0.68 -36.19
CA ASN A 52 5.34 -1.59 -36.44
C ASN A 52 5.12 -2.96 -35.79
N ILE A 53 4.61 -2.98 -34.56
CA ILE A 53 4.24 -4.23 -33.87
C ILE A 53 3.13 -4.95 -34.64
N ARG A 54 2.05 -4.26 -35.01
CA ARG A 54 0.94 -4.87 -35.73
C ARG A 54 1.40 -5.47 -37.06
N ALA A 55 2.20 -4.73 -37.83
CA ALA A 55 2.80 -5.23 -39.07
C ALA A 55 3.69 -6.46 -38.85
N LYS A 56 4.58 -6.43 -37.85
CA LYS A 56 5.49 -7.55 -37.53
C LYS A 56 4.75 -8.85 -37.17
N TYR A 57 3.64 -8.74 -36.46
CA TYR A 57 2.87 -9.88 -35.96
C TYR A 57 1.65 -10.22 -36.82
N ASN A 58 1.50 -9.61 -38.00
CA ASN A 58 0.35 -9.77 -38.89
C ASN A 58 -1.00 -9.49 -38.20
N ILE A 59 -1.01 -8.51 -37.30
CA ILE A 59 -2.23 -8.03 -36.64
C ILE A 59 -2.83 -6.94 -37.53
N PRO A 60 -4.15 -6.96 -37.80
CA PRO A 60 -4.78 -5.94 -38.63
C PRO A 60 -4.57 -4.53 -38.07
N GLU A 61 -4.53 -3.52 -38.95
CA GLU A 61 -4.30 -2.13 -38.55
C GLU A 61 -5.32 -1.64 -37.52
N ASN A 62 -6.57 -2.10 -37.59
CA ASN A 62 -7.64 -1.78 -36.64
C ASN A 62 -7.85 -2.85 -35.55
N GLY A 63 -6.94 -3.82 -35.44
CA GLY A 63 -7.11 -4.99 -34.59
C GLY A 63 -8.03 -6.07 -35.18
N PHE A 64 -8.13 -7.18 -34.47
CA PHE A 64 -9.08 -8.26 -34.72
C PHE A 64 -10.50 -7.83 -34.34
N GLU A 65 -11.47 -8.44 -35.00
CA GLU A 65 -12.88 -8.28 -34.65
C GLU A 65 -13.18 -8.96 -33.31
N THR A 66 -14.08 -8.35 -32.54
CA THR A 66 -14.63 -8.96 -31.33
C THR A 66 -15.81 -9.85 -31.67
N ASN A 67 -16.24 -10.67 -30.71
CA ASN A 67 -17.48 -11.44 -30.84
C ASN A 67 -18.70 -10.50 -30.96
N GLU A 68 -19.84 -11.01 -31.41
CA GLU A 68 -21.08 -10.24 -31.60
C GLU A 68 -21.57 -9.55 -30.31
N ASP A 69 -21.27 -10.13 -29.14
CA ASP A 69 -21.57 -9.57 -27.81
C ASP A 69 -20.52 -8.56 -27.32
N GLY A 70 -19.52 -8.24 -28.15
CA GLY A 70 -18.40 -7.35 -27.82
C GLY A 70 -17.28 -8.01 -27.01
N SER A 71 -17.41 -9.28 -26.65
CA SER A 71 -16.40 -10.03 -25.90
C SER A 71 -15.20 -10.42 -26.78
N TYR A 72 -14.05 -10.63 -26.16
CA TYR A 72 -12.82 -11.05 -26.82
C TYR A 72 -11.95 -11.86 -25.88
N SER A 73 -11.02 -12.64 -26.44
CA SER A 73 -10.01 -13.38 -25.66
C SER A 73 -8.68 -12.65 -25.71
N LEU A 74 -7.96 -12.63 -24.59
CA LEU A 74 -6.61 -12.10 -24.53
C LEU A 74 -5.64 -13.26 -24.20
N PRO A 75 -4.78 -13.69 -25.15
CA PRO A 75 -4.67 -13.26 -26.54
C PRO A 75 -5.81 -13.78 -27.45
N PRO A 76 -5.91 -13.30 -28.71
CA PRO A 76 -6.82 -13.86 -29.70
C PRO A 76 -6.59 -15.36 -29.92
N ARG A 77 -7.66 -16.12 -30.16
CA ARG A 77 -7.56 -17.57 -30.42
C ARG A 77 -6.60 -17.85 -31.58
N GLY A 78 -5.62 -18.73 -31.33
CA GLY A 78 -4.64 -19.13 -32.33
C GLY A 78 -3.48 -18.15 -32.51
N PHE A 79 -3.45 -17.02 -31.80
CA PHE A 79 -2.29 -16.14 -31.77
C PHE A 79 -1.08 -16.87 -31.17
N LYS A 80 0.05 -16.81 -31.88
CA LYS A 80 1.33 -17.39 -31.46
C LYS A 80 2.29 -16.26 -31.10
N ASN A 81 3.29 -16.55 -30.26
CA ASN A 81 4.35 -15.60 -29.87
C ASN A 81 3.91 -14.45 -28.94
N GLU A 82 2.88 -14.67 -28.11
CA GLU A 82 2.44 -13.70 -27.10
C GLU A 82 3.59 -13.25 -26.18
N SER A 83 4.43 -14.18 -25.71
CA SER A 83 5.57 -13.85 -24.84
C SER A 83 6.55 -12.87 -25.49
N ASN A 84 6.86 -13.05 -26.78
CA ASN A 84 7.73 -12.13 -27.52
C ASN A 84 7.07 -10.77 -27.70
N LEU A 85 5.77 -10.74 -28.01
CA LEU A 85 5.01 -9.50 -28.13
C LEU A 85 4.99 -8.72 -26.81
N ARG A 86 4.73 -9.41 -25.68
CA ARG A 86 4.79 -8.82 -24.33
C ARG A 86 6.17 -8.21 -24.05
N GLN A 87 7.24 -8.93 -24.39
CA GLN A 87 8.60 -8.42 -24.20
C GLN A 87 8.85 -7.15 -25.03
N GLU A 88 8.40 -7.10 -26.28
CA GLU A 88 8.53 -5.88 -27.10
C GLU A 88 7.72 -4.70 -26.55
N ILE A 89 6.51 -4.95 -26.04
CA ILE A 89 5.69 -3.93 -25.37
C ILE A 89 6.45 -3.38 -24.17
N ILE A 90 7.00 -4.26 -23.34
CA ILE A 90 7.80 -3.89 -22.16
C ILE A 90 8.97 -3.02 -22.58
N ASP A 91 9.75 -3.45 -23.56
CA ASP A 91 10.99 -2.79 -23.95
C ASP A 91 10.76 -1.46 -24.66
N LYS A 92 9.77 -1.39 -25.56
CA LYS A 92 9.56 -0.22 -26.42
C LYS A 92 8.63 0.82 -25.83
N ILE A 93 7.66 0.40 -25.02
CA ILE A 93 6.61 1.27 -24.47
C ILE A 93 6.81 1.42 -22.96
N CYS A 94 6.73 0.33 -22.19
CA CYS A 94 6.73 0.43 -20.73
C CYS A 94 8.00 1.06 -20.18
N LYS A 95 9.19 0.62 -20.63
CA LYS A 95 10.46 1.21 -20.19
C LYS A 95 10.60 2.69 -20.59
N LYS A 96 10.20 3.05 -21.81
CA LYS A 96 10.31 4.44 -22.32
C LYS A 96 9.46 5.41 -21.52
N TYR A 97 8.22 5.02 -21.22
CA TYR A 97 7.24 5.85 -20.52
C TYR A 97 7.17 5.54 -19.02
N GLN A 98 8.06 4.69 -18.50
CA GLN A 98 8.11 4.27 -17.10
C GLN A 98 6.75 3.76 -16.59
N LEU A 99 6.05 3.01 -17.44
CA LEU A 99 4.82 2.33 -17.08
C LEU A 99 5.18 1.00 -16.43
N HIS A 100 4.52 0.67 -15.32
CA HIS A 100 4.71 -0.62 -14.68
C HIS A 100 4.06 -1.72 -15.54
N TYR A 101 4.84 -2.73 -15.91
CA TYR A 101 4.42 -3.66 -16.97
C TYR A 101 3.28 -4.59 -16.53
N PHE A 102 3.18 -4.95 -15.25
CA PHE A 102 2.06 -5.77 -14.80
C PHE A 102 0.72 -5.04 -14.95
N ASP A 103 0.70 -3.71 -14.80
CA ASP A 103 -0.56 -2.96 -14.89
C ASP A 103 -0.92 -2.60 -16.33
N PHE A 104 0.09 -2.35 -17.17
CA PHE A 104 -0.13 -1.82 -18.51
C PHE A 104 0.06 -2.84 -19.64
N SER A 105 0.70 -3.99 -19.40
CA SER A 105 0.96 -4.96 -20.49
C SER A 105 -0.32 -5.52 -21.09
N ASP A 106 -1.30 -5.89 -20.26
CA ASP A 106 -2.57 -6.41 -20.76
C ASP A 106 -3.44 -5.32 -21.40
N VAL A 107 -3.40 -4.09 -20.88
CA VAL A 107 -4.07 -2.92 -21.48
C VAL A 107 -3.50 -2.68 -22.88
N LEU A 108 -2.18 -2.72 -23.01
CA LEU A 108 -1.47 -2.56 -24.28
C LEU A 108 -1.75 -3.71 -25.23
N LEU A 109 -1.85 -4.94 -24.75
CA LEU A 109 -2.26 -6.08 -25.58
C LEU A 109 -3.69 -5.94 -26.07
N SER A 110 -4.63 -5.53 -25.22
CA SER A 110 -6.02 -5.26 -25.62
C SER A 110 -6.07 -4.17 -26.70
N TYR A 111 -5.26 -3.11 -26.55
CA TYR A 111 -5.16 -2.08 -27.56
C TYR A 111 -4.56 -2.60 -28.86
N ILE A 112 -3.44 -3.32 -28.80
CA ILE A 112 -2.76 -3.87 -29.99
C ILE A 112 -3.69 -4.82 -30.74
N PHE A 113 -4.36 -5.73 -30.04
CA PHE A 113 -5.18 -6.75 -30.65
C PHE A 113 -6.58 -6.30 -31.03
N TYR A 114 -7.21 -5.37 -30.30
CA TYR A 114 -8.63 -5.07 -30.47
C TYR A 114 -8.93 -3.56 -30.54
N ASN A 115 -7.89 -2.71 -30.51
CA ASN A 115 -8.01 -1.26 -30.47
C ASN A 115 -8.84 -0.74 -29.27
N LYS A 116 -8.85 -1.51 -28.18
CA LYS A 116 -9.57 -1.16 -26.94
C LYS A 116 -8.59 -0.72 -25.86
N LEU A 117 -8.82 0.48 -25.34
CA LEU A 117 -8.14 1.00 -24.15
C LEU A 117 -9.06 0.86 -22.95
N ASP A 118 -9.22 -0.40 -22.53
CA ASP A 118 -9.95 -0.70 -21.31
C ASP A 118 -8.94 -0.78 -20.16
N PRO A 119 -9.12 0.00 -19.09
CA PRO A 119 -8.31 -0.18 -17.89
C PRO A 119 -8.57 -1.58 -17.33
N LEU A 120 -7.52 -2.39 -17.24
CA LEU A 120 -7.55 -3.71 -16.61
C LEU A 120 -7.16 -3.55 -15.14
N TYR A 121 -7.93 -4.18 -14.26
CA TYR A 121 -7.92 -3.92 -12.83
C TYR A 121 -7.54 -5.18 -12.04
N ASP A 122 -6.37 -5.74 -12.34
CA ASP A 122 -5.77 -6.74 -11.45
C ASP A 122 -4.91 -6.06 -10.38
N LEU A 123 -5.01 -6.57 -9.16
CA LEU A 123 -4.39 -5.99 -7.97
C LEU A 123 -2.87 -6.06 -8.04
N GLY A 124 -2.22 -4.95 -7.66
CA GLY A 124 -0.79 -4.94 -7.36
C GLY A 124 -0.20 -3.54 -7.36
N SER A 125 -0.73 -2.63 -8.18
CA SER A 125 -0.25 -1.25 -8.22
C SER A 125 -1.37 -0.22 -8.36
N CYS A 126 -1.21 0.91 -7.67
CA CYS A 126 -2.01 2.12 -7.89
C CYS A 126 -1.42 3.02 -8.97
N GLY A 127 -0.65 2.44 -9.89
CA GLY A 127 0.21 3.11 -10.86
C GLY A 127 1.42 3.82 -10.22
N LEU A 128 1.24 4.48 -9.07
CA LEU A 128 2.29 5.21 -8.35
C LEU A 128 2.89 4.43 -7.17
N PHE A 129 2.22 3.38 -6.69
CA PHE A 129 2.67 2.60 -5.55
C PHE A 129 2.34 1.13 -5.71
N THR A 130 3.16 0.26 -5.14
CA THR A 130 2.90 -1.18 -5.00
C THR A 130 3.17 -1.58 -3.56
N LEU A 131 2.27 -2.39 -2.98
CA LEU A 131 2.50 -3.04 -1.70
C LEU A 131 3.12 -4.41 -1.97
N SER A 132 4.25 -4.67 -1.33
CA SER A 132 5.09 -5.85 -1.57
C SER A 132 5.31 -6.62 -0.29
N ASP A 133 5.13 -7.94 -0.35
CA ASP A 133 5.67 -8.85 0.65
C ASP A 133 7.13 -9.13 0.29
N VAL A 134 8.04 -8.50 1.04
CA VAL A 134 9.47 -8.55 0.72
C VAL A 134 10.02 -9.96 0.91
N VAL A 135 9.41 -10.77 1.79
CA VAL A 135 9.85 -12.13 2.06
C VAL A 135 9.44 -13.08 0.94
N GLU A 136 8.22 -12.92 0.41
CA GLU A 136 7.72 -13.76 -0.69
C GLU A 136 8.33 -13.41 -2.06
N GLU A 137 8.76 -12.16 -2.28
CA GLU A 137 9.23 -11.67 -3.58
C GLU A 137 10.67 -12.06 -3.97
N LYS A 138 11.38 -12.85 -3.16
CA LYS A 138 12.84 -12.98 -3.30
C LYS A 138 13.33 -14.04 -4.28
N GLU A 139 14.05 -13.55 -5.29
CA GLU A 139 15.32 -14.11 -5.79
C GLU A 139 16.27 -12.92 -6.07
N GLU A 140 17.27 -12.56 -5.22
CA GLU A 140 18.34 -11.55 -5.51
C GLU A 140 19.41 -11.39 -4.38
N PRO A 141 20.59 -10.74 -4.65
CA PRO A 141 21.92 -11.11 -4.14
C PRO A 141 22.55 -10.13 -3.12
N PHE A 142 21.97 -9.97 -1.92
CA PHE A 142 22.61 -9.24 -0.81
C PHE A 142 23.26 -10.21 0.19
N ASP A 143 24.11 -9.69 1.10
CA ASP A 143 24.63 -10.47 2.22
C ASP A 143 23.45 -10.98 3.06
N GLU A 144 23.31 -12.32 3.11
CA GLU A 144 22.18 -13.03 3.68
C GLU A 144 21.84 -12.58 5.11
N LEU A 145 22.86 -12.20 5.90
CA LEU A 145 22.68 -11.79 7.30
C LEU A 145 21.97 -10.45 7.45
N PHE A 146 22.38 -9.45 6.69
CA PHE A 146 21.76 -8.12 6.74
C PHE A 146 20.35 -8.16 6.15
N GLN A 147 20.20 -8.90 5.06
CA GLN A 147 18.93 -9.04 4.39
C GLN A 147 17.90 -9.78 5.27
N ALA A 148 18.29 -10.86 5.95
CA ALA A 148 17.42 -11.56 6.90
C ALA A 148 17.02 -10.68 8.10
N SER A 149 17.91 -9.80 8.56
CA SER A 149 17.62 -8.84 9.63
C SER A 149 16.57 -7.81 9.19
N ASP A 150 16.73 -7.25 8.00
CA ASP A 150 15.80 -6.26 7.45
C ASP A 150 14.43 -6.87 7.15
N ASP A 151 14.37 -8.09 6.61
CA ASP A 151 13.12 -8.80 6.38
C ASP A 151 12.36 -9.09 7.67
N MET A 152 13.09 -9.49 8.71
CA MET A 152 12.48 -9.75 10.02
C MET A 152 11.89 -8.47 10.61
N ALA A 153 12.57 -7.33 10.44
CA ALA A 153 12.13 -6.05 10.99
C ALA A 153 11.05 -5.39 10.13
N TYR A 154 11.12 -5.54 8.81
CA TYR A 154 10.33 -4.83 7.80
C TYR A 154 9.87 -5.77 6.67
N PRO A 155 9.03 -6.78 6.96
CA PRO A 155 8.64 -7.81 5.98
C PRO A 155 7.74 -7.29 4.85
N ILE A 156 7.29 -6.04 4.95
CA ILE A 156 6.36 -5.42 4.02
C ILE A 156 6.97 -4.10 3.54
N ALA A 157 7.01 -3.91 2.23
CA ALA A 157 7.48 -2.68 1.61
C ALA A 157 6.37 -1.99 0.81
N ILE A 158 6.40 -0.66 0.80
CA ILE A 158 5.67 0.12 -0.20
C ILE A 158 6.72 0.59 -1.21
N ARG A 159 6.62 0.10 -2.45
CA ARG A 159 7.40 0.61 -3.59
C ARG A 159 6.76 1.91 -4.04
N ILE A 160 7.58 2.95 -4.22
CA ILE A 160 7.11 4.31 -4.52
C ILE A 160 7.64 4.74 -5.88
N SER A 161 6.74 5.13 -6.78
CA SER A 161 7.10 5.75 -8.05
C SER A 161 7.86 7.06 -7.81
N PRO A 162 8.90 7.37 -8.60
CA PRO A 162 9.62 8.65 -8.49
C PRO A 162 8.73 9.87 -8.78
N TYR A 163 7.53 9.66 -9.34
CA TYR A 163 6.55 10.70 -9.65
C TYR A 163 5.44 10.86 -8.61
N ALA A 164 5.53 10.09 -7.52
CA ALA A 164 4.59 10.15 -6.42
C ALA A 164 4.89 11.34 -5.50
N SER A 165 3.84 12.05 -5.08
CA SER A 165 3.97 13.05 -4.01
C SER A 165 3.72 12.43 -2.63
N GLN A 166 4.13 13.15 -1.58
CA GLN A 166 3.80 12.77 -0.19
C GLN A 166 2.28 12.63 0.02
N ARG A 167 1.48 13.49 -0.61
CA ARG A 167 0.01 13.44 -0.50
C ARG A 167 -0.53 12.15 -1.12
N ASP A 168 0.00 11.76 -2.28
CA ASP A 168 -0.38 10.50 -2.94
C ASP A 168 -0.09 9.29 -2.04
N LEU A 169 1.05 9.30 -1.33
CA LEU A 169 1.42 8.22 -0.39
C LEU A 169 0.47 8.16 0.82
N ILE A 170 0.09 9.32 1.37
CA ILE A 170 -0.87 9.39 2.47
C ILE A 170 -2.24 8.85 2.04
N ASP A 171 -2.70 9.20 0.83
CA ASP A 171 -3.99 8.72 0.33
C ASP A 171 -3.94 7.23 -0.02
N PHE A 172 -2.84 6.75 -0.61
CA PHE A 172 -2.60 5.33 -0.84
C PHE A 172 -2.65 4.53 0.47
N THR A 173 -1.88 4.93 1.47
CA THR A 173 -1.80 4.22 2.77
C THR A 173 -3.15 4.12 3.47
N LYS A 174 -4.03 5.14 3.35
CA LYS A 174 -5.40 5.07 3.87
C LYS A 174 -6.23 3.99 3.17
N VAL A 175 -6.11 3.87 1.84
CA VAL A 175 -6.85 2.88 1.05
C VAL A 175 -6.39 1.46 1.40
N VAL A 176 -5.07 1.26 1.51
CA VAL A 176 -4.47 -0.07 1.68
C VAL A 176 -4.29 -0.50 3.13
N TRP A 177 -4.66 0.34 4.10
CA TRP A 177 -4.32 0.10 5.51
C TRP A 177 -4.79 -1.26 6.02
N LYS A 178 -5.99 -1.70 5.62
CA LYS A 178 -6.51 -3.01 6.01
C LYS A 178 -5.66 -4.18 5.49
N GLU A 179 -5.07 -4.03 4.32
CA GLU A 179 -4.18 -5.00 3.71
C GLU A 179 -2.81 -5.00 4.39
N ILE A 180 -2.25 -3.81 4.64
CA ILE A 180 -1.04 -3.66 5.46
C ILE A 180 -1.23 -4.34 6.82
N GLU A 181 -2.35 -4.10 7.51
CA GLU A 181 -2.64 -4.75 8.79
C GLU A 181 -2.77 -6.27 8.67
N ALA A 182 -3.32 -6.76 7.55
CA ALA A 182 -3.44 -8.19 7.31
C ALA A 182 -2.07 -8.85 7.16
N TYR A 183 -1.18 -8.27 6.37
CA TYR A 183 0.21 -8.74 6.25
C TYR A 183 0.97 -8.62 7.58
N GLN A 184 0.86 -7.49 8.28
CA GLN A 184 1.54 -7.30 9.57
C GLN A 184 1.13 -8.36 10.60
N LYS A 185 -0.12 -8.81 10.60
CA LYS A 185 -0.60 -9.86 11.51
C LYS A 185 0.04 -11.23 11.24
N GLN A 186 0.48 -11.49 10.01
CA GLN A 186 1.15 -12.76 9.65
C GLN A 186 2.54 -12.84 10.27
N TYR A 187 3.26 -11.71 10.27
CA TYR A 187 4.63 -11.62 10.76
C TYR A 187 4.76 -11.25 12.25
N ARG A 188 3.71 -10.71 12.86
CA ARG A 188 3.76 -10.26 14.26
C ARG A 188 3.80 -11.44 15.25
N SER A 189 4.91 -11.57 15.96
CA SER A 189 5.00 -12.48 17.13
C SER A 189 4.02 -12.06 18.25
N LYS A 190 3.34 -13.04 18.85
CA LYS A 190 2.39 -12.82 19.95
C LYS A 190 3.08 -12.41 21.26
N ASP A 191 4.36 -12.75 21.40
CA ASP A 191 5.12 -12.56 22.64
C ASP A 191 5.81 -11.19 22.71
N ILE A 192 5.99 -10.52 21.56
CA ILE A 192 6.68 -9.24 21.45
C ILE A 192 5.70 -8.06 21.60
N LYS A 193 5.94 -7.19 22.59
CA LYS A 193 5.06 -6.04 22.95
C LYS A 193 5.76 -4.68 22.81
N ILE A 194 6.39 -4.42 21.66
CA ILE A 194 7.15 -3.18 21.39
C ILE A 194 6.32 -1.91 21.67
N GLY A 195 5.08 -1.83 21.17
CA GLY A 195 4.22 -0.65 21.35
C GLY A 195 3.74 -0.36 22.78
N LYS A 196 3.96 -1.28 23.74
CA LYS A 196 3.59 -1.09 25.15
C LYS A 196 4.76 -0.59 26.01
N ILE A 197 5.97 -0.59 25.47
CA ILE A 197 7.16 -0.11 26.14
C ILE A 197 7.31 1.38 25.83
N LYS A 198 6.54 2.21 26.54
CA LYS A 198 6.79 3.65 26.54
C LYS A 198 7.87 3.92 27.59
N ALA A 199 8.98 4.53 27.17
CA ALA A 199 9.90 5.14 28.11
C ALA A 199 9.10 6.10 29.00
N ARG A 200 9.03 5.83 30.30
CA ARG A 200 8.37 6.75 31.22
C ARG A 200 9.26 7.98 31.31
N ASN A 201 8.76 9.12 30.86
CA ASN A 201 9.45 10.39 31.07
C ASN A 201 9.59 10.58 32.59
N LYS A 202 10.82 10.52 33.09
CA LYS A 202 11.15 10.54 34.51
C LYS A 202 10.62 11.81 35.18
N ALA A 203 10.75 12.96 34.52
CA ALA A 203 10.22 14.23 35.01
C ALA A 203 8.68 14.23 35.07
N THR A 204 8.01 13.66 34.06
CA THR A 204 6.55 13.51 34.08
C THR A 204 6.10 12.59 35.22
N GLN A 205 6.84 11.53 35.49
CA GLN A 205 6.52 10.60 36.57
C GLN A 205 6.78 11.23 37.95
N GLU A 206 7.92 11.88 38.15
CA GLU A 206 8.23 12.59 39.40
C GLU A 206 7.20 13.68 39.71
N ARG A 207 6.76 14.43 38.70
CA ARG A 207 5.66 15.39 38.81
C ARG A 207 4.35 14.72 39.22
N ASN A 208 3.96 13.65 38.54
CA ASN A 208 2.73 12.92 38.85
C ASN A 208 2.78 12.29 40.26
N ASP A 209 3.94 11.78 40.67
CA ASP A 209 4.20 11.23 42.00
C ASP A 209 4.09 12.32 43.08
N LEU A 210 4.59 13.52 42.82
CA LEU A 210 4.47 14.67 43.73
C LEU A 210 3.00 15.07 43.92
N ILE A 211 2.25 15.19 42.81
CA ILE A 211 0.81 15.50 42.84
C ILE A 211 0.05 14.42 43.63
N TYR A 212 0.38 13.15 43.42
CA TYR A 212 -0.27 12.05 44.12
C TYR A 212 0.12 11.96 45.61
N LYS A 213 1.38 12.18 45.98
CA LYS A 213 1.82 12.21 47.38
C LYS A 213 1.06 13.27 48.19
N ASN A 214 0.80 14.41 47.58
CA ASN A 214 0.06 15.53 48.19
C ASN A 214 -1.44 15.52 47.83
N ARG A 215 -2.01 14.38 47.42
CA ARG A 215 -3.40 14.29 46.92
C ARG A 215 -4.48 14.77 47.88
N HIS A 216 -4.17 14.80 49.18
CA HIS A 216 -5.07 15.24 50.26
C HIS A 216 -5.06 16.76 50.47
N GLU A 217 -4.08 17.45 49.90
CA GLU A 217 -3.96 18.90 49.97
C GLU A 217 -4.89 19.60 48.97
N SER A 218 -5.10 20.91 49.20
CA SER A 218 -5.81 21.76 48.24
C SER A 218 -5.04 21.89 46.92
N LEU A 219 -5.76 22.08 45.80
CA LEU A 219 -5.13 22.25 44.48
C LEU A 219 -4.13 23.40 44.45
N LYS A 220 -4.47 24.51 45.11
CA LYS A 220 -3.59 25.67 45.30
C LYS A 220 -2.26 25.29 45.97
N LYS A 221 -2.30 24.49 47.03
CA LYS A 221 -1.10 24.04 47.75
C LYS A 221 -0.24 23.10 46.89
N ILE A 222 -0.87 22.23 46.10
CA ILE A 222 -0.15 21.37 45.15
C ILE A 222 0.49 22.22 44.04
N GLY A 223 -0.19 23.26 43.57
CA GLY A 223 0.33 24.24 42.61
C GLY A 223 1.57 24.96 43.13
N GLU A 224 1.57 25.41 44.38
CA GLU A 224 2.75 26.01 45.04
C GLU A 224 3.94 25.02 45.08
N LEU A 225 3.71 23.77 45.48
CA LEU A 225 4.75 22.74 45.54
C LEU A 225 5.34 22.37 44.16
N LEU A 226 4.54 22.51 43.10
CA LEU A 226 4.98 22.34 41.73
C LEU A 226 5.80 23.55 41.25
N ALA A 227 5.40 24.76 41.62
CA ALA A 227 6.11 26.00 41.30
C ALA A 227 7.51 26.05 41.94
N ASP A 228 7.67 25.54 43.17
CA ASP A 228 8.99 25.37 43.83
C ASP A 228 9.96 24.46 43.04
N LYS A 229 9.43 23.67 42.10
CA LYS A 229 10.18 22.80 41.20
C LYS A 229 10.21 23.31 39.75
N ASP A 230 9.83 24.56 39.53
CA ASP A 230 9.73 25.20 38.21
C ASP A 230 8.74 24.48 37.26
N ILE A 231 7.67 23.91 37.84
CA ILE A 231 6.59 23.25 37.10
C ILE A 231 5.30 24.05 37.27
N PHE A 232 4.79 24.59 36.18
CA PHE A 232 3.55 25.36 36.17
C PHE A 232 2.42 24.57 35.51
N LEU A 233 1.39 24.25 36.29
CA LEU A 233 0.17 23.60 35.83
C LEU A 233 -1.04 24.34 36.41
N ASP A 234 -2.12 24.47 35.64
CA ASP A 234 -3.39 24.95 36.19
C ASP A 234 -4.09 23.89 37.05
N ASP A 235 -5.04 24.36 37.87
CA ASP A 235 -5.82 23.53 38.78
C ASP A 235 -6.56 22.38 38.07
N GLY A 236 -7.00 22.59 36.83
CA GLY A 236 -7.68 21.58 36.01
C GLY A 236 -6.75 20.43 35.63
N HIS A 237 -5.53 20.76 35.19
CA HIS A 237 -4.50 19.77 34.90
C HIS A 237 -4.08 18.99 36.16
N ILE A 238 -3.89 19.67 37.29
CA ILE A 238 -3.54 19.04 38.57
C ILE A 238 -4.65 18.08 39.01
N ALA A 239 -5.91 18.51 38.96
CA ALA A 239 -7.05 17.68 39.33
C ALA A 239 -7.18 16.42 38.45
N LYS A 240 -6.96 16.57 37.13
CA LYS A 240 -6.96 15.46 36.18
C LYS A 240 -5.86 14.45 36.47
N ILE A 241 -4.62 14.91 36.69
CA ILE A 241 -3.49 14.03 37.02
C ILE A 241 -3.74 13.30 38.34
N ARG A 242 -4.24 14.00 39.35
CA ARG A 242 -4.60 13.40 40.66
C ARG A 242 -5.64 12.28 40.52
N SER A 243 -6.69 12.50 39.73
CA SER A 243 -7.73 11.50 39.48
C SER A 243 -7.17 10.27 38.75
N LEU A 244 -6.39 10.48 37.70
CA LEU A 244 -5.76 9.40 36.93
C LEU A 244 -4.81 8.57 37.79
N GLU A 245 -3.98 9.20 38.63
CA GLU A 245 -3.05 8.47 39.51
C GLU A 245 -3.76 7.68 40.62
N LYS A 246 -4.87 8.17 41.18
CA LYS A 246 -5.73 7.39 42.10
C LYS A 246 -6.24 6.11 41.44
N GLN A 247 -6.85 6.24 40.25
CA GLN A 247 -7.33 5.08 39.48
C GLN A 247 -6.20 4.10 39.15
N ARG A 248 -5.03 4.62 38.76
CA ARG A 248 -3.88 3.79 38.37
C ARG A 248 -3.30 2.99 39.54
N ARG A 249 -3.38 3.52 40.76
CA ARG A 249 -2.84 2.91 41.99
C ARG A 249 -3.87 2.11 42.78
N LYS A 250 -5.10 1.99 42.27
CA LYS A 250 -6.20 1.23 42.88
C LYS A 250 -6.57 1.67 44.30
N GLU A 251 -6.38 2.94 44.63
CA GLU A 251 -7.09 3.53 45.76
C GLU A 251 -8.48 3.93 45.26
N LEU A 252 -9.52 3.29 45.81
CA LEU A 252 -10.92 3.72 45.66
C LEU A 252 -11.10 5.10 46.30
#